data_AF-A0A2M7QPA0-F1
#
_entry.id   AF-A0A2M7QPA0-F1
#
_cell.length_a   1.000
_cell.length_b   1.000
_cell.length_c   1.000
_cell.angle_alpha   90.00
_cell.angle_beta   90.00
_cell.angle_gamma   90.00
#
_symmetry.space_group_name_H-M   'P 1'
#
loop_
_entity.id
_entity.type
_entity.pdbx_description
1 polymer ?
#
loop_
_entity_poly.entity_id
_entity_poly.type
_entity_poly.pdbx_seq_one_letter_code
_entity_poly.pdbx_strand_id
1 'polypeptide(L)' 'RIRQRARQSGVELPLVISDHADWRALTATIVETGAAEVWVTHGAEEALVHWCESRGVRAMPLRLAGRGEDEA' A
#
# COMPACT_ATOMS: atom_id res chain seq x y z
N ARG A 1 16.97 -5.39 -19.71
CA ARG A 1 18.31 -4.91 -20.11
C ARG A 1 19.27 -4.65 -18.93
N ILE A 2 18.85 -4.01 -17.83
CA ILE A 2 19.73 -3.72 -16.67
C ILE A 2 20.16 -4.98 -15.90
N ARG A 3 19.19 -5.84 -15.51
CA ARG A 3 19.46 -7.10 -14.79
C ARG A 3 20.40 -8.06 -15.55
N GLN A 4 20.25 -8.12 -16.87
CA GLN A 4 21.08 -8.96 -17.73
C GLN A 4 22.54 -8.47 -17.80
N ARG A 5 22.78 -7.16 -17.82
CA ARG A 5 24.14 -6.58 -17.71
C ARG A 5 24.76 -6.85 -16.34
N ALA A 6 24.04 -6.62 -15.25
CA ALA A 6 24.54 -6.87 -13.90
C ALA A 6 24.99 -8.33 -13.72
N ARG A 7 24.17 -9.27 -14.22
CA ARG A 7 24.46 -10.71 -14.20
C ARG A 7 25.68 -11.09 -15.08
N GLN A 8 25.87 -10.43 -16.23
CA GLN A 8 27.06 -10.63 -17.08
C GLN A 8 28.33 -10.03 -16.49
N SER A 9 28.20 -8.95 -15.71
CA SER A 9 29.32 -8.28 -15.03
C SER A 9 29.71 -8.92 -13.69
N GLY A 10 29.12 -10.06 -13.32
CA GLY A 10 29.38 -10.73 -12.04
C GLY A 10 28.93 -9.92 -10.81
N VAL A 11 28.07 -8.92 -11.02
CA VAL A 11 27.56 -8.06 -9.93
C VAL A 11 26.40 -8.77 -9.26
N GLU A 12 26.54 -9.01 -7.96
CA GLU A 12 25.46 -9.53 -7.13
C GLU A 12 24.37 -8.44 -7.00
N LEU A 13 23.16 -8.76 -7.45
CA LEU A 13 22.03 -7.84 -7.27
C LEU A 13 21.55 -7.98 -5.83
N PRO A 14 21.43 -6.87 -5.07
CA PRO A 14 20.94 -6.93 -3.71
C PRO A 14 19.50 -7.49 -3.70
N LEU A 15 19.18 -8.26 -2.67
CA LEU A 15 17.82 -8.71 -2.41
C LEU A 15 16.96 -7.49 -2.07
N VAL A 16 16.04 -7.12 -2.95
CA VAL A 16 15.09 -6.03 -2.75
C VAL A 16 13.77 -6.64 -2.28
N ILE A 17 13.39 -6.35 -1.03
CA ILE A 17 12.12 -6.79 -0.43
C ILE A 17 11.37 -5.56 0.07
N SER A 18 10.06 -5.53 -0.19
CA SER A 18 9.12 -4.57 0.39
C SER A 18 8.62 -5.13 1.72
N ASP A 19 8.48 -4.26 2.71
CA ASP A 19 7.85 -4.55 4.01
C ASP A 19 6.33 -4.30 4.01
N HIS A 20 5.79 -3.69 2.96
CA HIS A 20 4.34 -3.48 2.81
C HIS A 20 3.56 -4.70 2.34
N ALA A 21 2.31 -4.80 2.80
CA ALA A 21 1.32 -5.73 2.27
C ALA A 21 1.02 -5.42 0.80
N ASP A 22 0.89 -6.47 -0.01
CA ASP A 22 0.37 -6.32 -1.36
C ASP A 22 -1.15 -6.10 -1.35
N TRP A 23 -1.71 -5.77 -2.52
CA TRP A 23 -3.14 -5.49 -2.67
C TRP A 23 -4.04 -6.64 -2.22
N ARG A 24 -3.64 -7.89 -2.48
CA ARG A 24 -4.44 -9.06 -2.12
C ARG A 24 -4.45 -9.26 -0.61
N ALA A 25 -3.30 -9.19 0.03
CA ALA A 25 -3.18 -9.28 1.48
C ALA A 25 -3.97 -8.15 2.16
N LEU A 26 -3.79 -6.91 1.73
CA LEU A 26 -4.49 -5.74 2.26
C LEU A 26 -6.02 -5.89 2.19
N THR A 27 -6.54 -6.22 1.01
CA THR A 27 -7.99 -6.34 0.80
C THR A 27 -8.60 -7.55 1.52
N ALA A 28 -7.87 -8.66 1.62
CA ALA A 28 -8.29 -9.81 2.43
C ALA A 28 -8.39 -9.43 3.91
N THR A 29 -7.34 -8.79 4.45
CA THR A 29 -7.33 -8.35 5.85
C THR A 29 -8.48 -7.40 6.16
N ILE A 30 -8.79 -6.43 5.29
CA ILE A 30 -9.94 -5.53 5.50
C ILE A 30 -11.24 -6.32 5.69
N VAL A 31 -11.49 -7.33 4.87
CA VAL A 31 -12.69 -8.18 5.01
C VAL A 31 -12.65 -8.99 6.30
N GLU A 32 -11.51 -9.61 6.61
CA GLU A 32 -11.32 -10.44 7.80
C GLU A 32 -11.49 -9.66 9.10
N THR A 33 -11.16 -8.36 9.12
CA THR A 33 -11.34 -7.53 10.31
C THR A 33 -12.80 -7.34 10.71
N GLY A 34 -13.73 -7.43 9.76
CA GLY A 34 -15.13 -7.07 9.98
C GLY A 34 -15.35 -5.61 10.37
N ALA A 35 -14.40 -4.72 10.06
CA ALA A 35 -14.48 -3.32 10.42
C ALA A 35 -15.72 -2.65 9.82
N ALA A 36 -16.45 -1.90 10.65
CA ALA A 36 -17.61 -1.13 10.20
C ALA A 36 -17.21 0.08 9.34
N GLU A 37 -15.99 0.56 9.50
CA GLU A 37 -15.42 1.71 8.78
C GLU A 37 -13.90 1.59 8.69
N VAL A 38 -13.31 2.00 7.57
CA VAL A 38 -11.87 1.96 7.29
C VAL A 38 -11.36 3.36 6.97
N TRP A 39 -10.37 3.81 7.73
CA TRP A 39 -9.70 5.10 7.49
C TRP A 39 -8.36 4.84 6.81
N VAL A 40 -8.21 5.37 5.59
CA VAL A 40 -7.05 5.08 4.73
C VAL A 40 -6.04 6.21 4.81
N THR A 41 -4.77 5.88 5.02
CA THR A 41 -3.67 6.82 4.93
C THR A 41 -2.47 6.20 4.23
N HIS A 42 -1.58 7.03 3.69
CA HIS A 42 -0.40 6.66 2.91
C HIS A 42 -0.72 5.94 1.59
N GLY A 43 -0.03 6.33 0.51
CA GLY A 43 -0.22 5.74 -0.82
C GLY A 43 -1.43 6.30 -1.57
N ALA A 44 -1.98 5.50 -2.50
CA ALA A 44 -3.13 5.90 -3.33
C ALA A 44 -4.45 5.66 -2.59
N GLU A 45 -4.78 6.58 -1.68
CA GLU A 45 -5.94 6.50 -0.79
C GLU A 45 -7.26 6.30 -1.57
N GLU A 46 -7.42 6.98 -2.70
CA GLU A 46 -8.65 6.95 -3.51
C GLU A 46 -8.96 5.55 -4.05
N ALA A 47 -7.93 4.80 -4.43
CA ALA A 47 -8.10 3.45 -4.98
C ALA A 47 -8.65 2.48 -3.93
N LEU A 48 -8.13 2.55 -2.70
CA LEU A 48 -8.57 1.67 -1.62
C LEU A 48 -9.94 2.08 -1.09
N VAL A 49 -10.22 3.37 -0.97
CA VAL A 49 -11.55 3.89 -0.62
C VAL A 49 -12.59 3.40 -1.61
N HIS A 50 -12.33 3.58 -2.92
CA HIS A 50 -13.25 3.11 -3.97
C HIS A 50 -13.49 1.60 -3.90
N TRP A 51 -12.44 0.82 -3.64
CA TRP A 51 -12.58 -0.63 -3.49
C TRP A 51 -13.44 -0.99 -2.27
N CYS A 52 -13.25 -0.35 -1.11
CA CYS A 52 -14.05 -0.58 0.10
C CYS A 52 -15.52 -0.28 -0.16
N GLU A 53 -15.82 0.88 -0.77
CA GLU A 53 -17.18 1.29 -1.10
C GLU A 53 -17.87 0.30 -2.05
N SER A 54 -17.14 -0.22 -3.04
CA SER A 54 -17.66 -1.25 -3.97
C SER A 54 -18.06 -2.57 -3.27
N ARG A 55 -17.58 -2.79 -2.05
CA ARG A 55 -17.91 -3.94 -1.20
C ARG A 55 -18.84 -3.61 -0.04
N GLY A 56 -19.38 -2.40 0.01
CA GLY A 56 -20.27 -1.95 1.07
C GLY A 56 -19.57 -1.67 2.41
N VAL A 57 -18.24 -1.53 2.40
CA VAL A 57 -17.46 -1.10 3.57
C VAL A 57 -17.31 0.41 3.53
N ARG A 58 -17.73 1.12 4.58
CA ARG A 58 -17.52 2.58 4.66
C ARG A 58 -16.03 2.86 4.72
N ALA A 59 -15.54 3.78 3.90
CA ALA A 59 -14.14 4.17 3.93
C ALA A 59 -13.95 5.65 3.62
N MET A 60 -12.90 6.24 4.18
CA MET A 60 -12.52 7.62 3.87
C MET A 60 -11.01 7.85 4.04
N PRO A 61 -10.43 8.82 3.32
CA PRO A 61 -9.08 9.27 3.57
C PRO A 61 -8.93 9.84 5.00
N LEU A 62 -7.89 9.42 5.71
CA LEU A 62 -7.53 9.97 7.00
C LEU A 62 -6.72 11.24 6.80
N ARG A 63 -7.37 12.38 7.05
CA ARG A 63 -6.72 13.69 7.12
C ARG A 63 -6.33 13.96 8.57
N LEU A 64 -5.07 13.72 8.93
CA LEU A 64 -4.57 14.02 10.27
C LEU A 64 -4.36 15.54 10.43
N ALA A 65 -5.20 16.19 11.24
CA ALA A 65 -4.98 17.59 11.60
C ALA A 65 -3.81 17.69 12.61
N GLY A 66 -2.72 18.36 12.21
CA GLY A 66 -1.61 18.70 13.12
C GLY A 66 -0.37 17.78 13.08
N ARG A 67 -0.28 16.85 12.14
CA ARG A 67 1.01 16.23 11.76
C ARG A 67 1.39 16.83 10.42
N GLY A 68 2.41 17.69 10.43
CA GLY A 68 2.81 18.53 9.31
C GLY A 68 2.96 17.73 8.01
N GLU A 69 2.63 18.43 6.92
CA GLU A 69 3.11 18.16 5.58
C GLU A 69 4.65 18.26 5.56
N ASP A 70 5.36 17.39 6.27
CA ASP A 70 6.82 17.43 6.37
C ASP A 70 7.38 16.01 6.55
N GLU A 71 7.36 15.24 5.46
CA GLU A 71 8.42 14.28 5.18
C GLU A 71 8.91 14.53 3.75
N ALA A 72 9.87 15.47 3.67
CA ALA A 72 10.96 15.69 2.69
C ALA A 72 10.77 15.28 1.21
#